data_AF-A0A662A2U5-F1
#
_entry.id   AF-A0A662A2U5-F1
#
_cell.length_a   1.000
_cell.length_b   1.000
_cell.length_c   1.000
_cell.angle_alpha   90.00
_cell.angle_beta   90.00
_cell.angle_gamma   90.00
#
_symmetry.space_group_name_H-M   'P 1'
#
loop_
_entity.id
_entity.type
_entity.pdbx_description
1 polymer ?
#
loop_
_entity_poly.entity_id
_entity_poly.type
_entity_poly.pdbx_seq_one_letter_code
_entity_poly.pdbx_strand_id
1 'polypeptide(L)'
;MTLFEQWGLVNYIANKDYEGNVIAPDRFKQLCVVVNLDLFKVKMGLPEDYQLGAPISRQYLDATQRLTDETRFLKQRVAAQPVASGIVAFPANYFRFDAMRYGYQRQVDGAAKVIWKPVEMMTEDEYSDRAGNSIKEPTVKNPVCLIRSDGIYVYPTAIPQVDFSYIRYPVDPVFDYVQETGYITEGASPTEYEWPKHLHRDLTMMILGYIGINIREQQLEQYAEQHKAQGV
;
A
#
# COMPACT_ATOMS: atom_id res chain seq x y z
N MET A 1 -7.47 -8.99 -17.24
CA MET A 1 -8.82 -8.45 -17.41
C MET A 1 -8.71 -6.96 -17.34
N THR A 2 -8.92 -6.27 -18.45
CA THR A 2 -8.84 -4.80 -18.52
C THR A 2 -9.98 -4.16 -17.75
N LEU A 3 -9.87 -2.88 -17.39
CA LEU A 3 -10.95 -2.14 -16.73
C LEU A 3 -12.22 -2.13 -17.59
N PHE A 4 -12.06 -2.05 -18.91
CA PHE A 4 -13.19 -2.07 -19.85
C PHE A 4 -13.90 -3.44 -19.88
N GLU A 5 -13.14 -4.53 -19.87
CA GLU A 5 -13.71 -5.88 -19.71
C GLU A 5 -14.44 -6.04 -18.38
N GLN A 6 -13.91 -5.47 -17.28
CA GLN A 6 -14.58 -5.47 -15.98
C GLN A 6 -15.88 -4.69 -16.02
N TRP A 7 -15.90 -3.50 -16.64
CA TRP A 7 -17.10 -2.69 -16.78
C TRP A 7 -18.20 -3.44 -17.56
N GLY A 8 -17.83 -4.10 -18.66
CA GLY A 8 -18.75 -4.95 -19.42
C GLY A 8 -19.31 -6.11 -18.59
N LEU A 9 -18.45 -6.81 -17.85
CA LEU A 9 -18.84 -7.91 -16.96
C LEU A 9 -19.79 -7.44 -15.84
N VAL A 10 -19.51 -6.29 -15.23
CA VAL A 10 -20.32 -5.69 -14.17
C VAL A 10 -21.72 -5.34 -14.68
N ASN A 11 -21.83 -4.71 -15.85
CA ASN A 11 -23.13 -4.39 -16.45
C ASN A 11 -23.91 -5.67 -16.84
N TYR A 12 -23.21 -6.67 -17.37
CA TYR A 12 -23.81 -7.97 -17.68
C TYR A 12 -24.40 -8.65 -16.43
N ILE A 13 -23.63 -8.71 -15.34
CA ILE A 13 -24.10 -9.34 -14.08
C ILE A 13 -25.25 -8.53 -13.45
N ALA A 14 -25.20 -7.21 -13.52
CA ALA A 14 -26.24 -6.35 -13.00
C ALA A 14 -27.52 -6.33 -13.87
N ASN A 15 -27.55 -7.08 -14.98
CA ASN A 15 -28.62 -7.07 -15.99
C ASN A 15 -28.98 -5.64 -16.46
N LYS A 16 -27.93 -4.81 -16.60
CA LYS A 16 -28.04 -3.41 -17.00
C LYS A 16 -27.71 -3.31 -18.48
N ASP A 17 -28.75 -3.44 -19.30
CA ASP A 17 -28.64 -3.30 -20.74
C ASP A 17 -28.58 -1.82 -21.17
N TYR A 18 -28.03 -1.62 -22.36
CA TYR A 18 -27.79 -0.31 -22.97
C TYR A 18 -29.04 0.58 -23.06
N GLU A 19 -30.23 -0.01 -23.13
CA GLU A 19 -31.50 0.69 -23.38
C GLU A 19 -32.07 1.46 -22.18
N GLY A 20 -31.44 1.39 -21.00
CA GLY A 20 -31.79 2.32 -19.91
C GLY A 20 -31.59 1.81 -18.49
N ASN A 21 -30.38 1.40 -18.10
CA ASN A 21 -29.96 1.36 -16.69
C ASN A 21 -28.44 1.22 -16.52
N VAL A 22 -27.64 1.51 -17.55
CA VAL A 22 -26.18 1.30 -17.54
C VAL A 22 -25.53 2.06 -16.39
N ILE A 23 -24.56 1.44 -15.73
CA ILE A 23 -23.76 2.14 -14.72
C ILE A 23 -23.00 3.25 -15.42
N ALA A 24 -23.30 4.49 -15.02
CA ALA A 24 -22.61 5.66 -15.52
C ALA A 24 -21.08 5.44 -15.42
N PRO A 25 -20.33 5.59 -16.52
CA PRO A 25 -18.88 5.40 -16.55
C PRO A 25 -18.13 6.16 -15.44
N ASP A 26 -18.56 7.38 -15.12
CA ASP A 26 -18.01 8.18 -14.02
C ASP A 26 -18.17 7.51 -12.65
N ARG A 27 -19.31 6.84 -12.41
CA ARG A 27 -19.53 6.09 -11.15
C ARG A 27 -18.62 4.87 -11.10
N PHE A 28 -18.47 4.17 -12.22
CA PHE A 28 -17.55 3.04 -12.29
C PHE A 28 -16.10 3.48 -12.05
N LYS A 29 -15.67 4.61 -12.64
CA LYS A 29 -14.36 5.22 -12.40
C LYS A 29 -14.09 5.48 -10.92
N GLN A 30 -15.06 6.07 -10.20
CA GLN A 30 -14.94 6.30 -8.76
C GLN A 30 -14.85 4.98 -7.97
N LEU A 31 -15.69 4.00 -8.30
CA LEU A 31 -15.67 2.70 -7.66
C LEU A 31 -14.35 1.96 -7.85
N CYS A 32 -13.72 2.06 -9.04
CA CYS A 32 -12.42 1.46 -9.29
C CYS A 32 -11.33 1.95 -8.33
N VAL A 33 -11.32 3.25 -8.01
CA VAL A 33 -10.36 3.83 -7.05
C VAL A 33 -10.64 3.31 -5.64
N VAL A 34 -11.92 3.26 -5.23
CA VAL A 34 -12.31 2.77 -3.90
C VAL A 34 -11.92 1.30 -3.71
N VAL A 35 -12.29 0.42 -4.65
CA VAL A 35 -11.99 -1.02 -4.50
C VAL A 35 -10.49 -1.32 -4.57
N ASN A 36 -9.70 -0.48 -5.25
CA ASN A 36 -8.24 -0.59 -5.24
C ASN A 36 -7.68 -0.41 -3.83
N LEU A 37 -8.18 0.61 -3.11
CA LEU A 37 -7.79 0.91 -1.74
C LEU A 37 -8.32 -0.13 -0.75
N ASP A 38 -9.53 -0.65 -0.95
CA ASP A 38 -10.09 -1.70 -0.09
C ASP A 38 -9.30 -3.01 -0.21
N LEU A 39 -8.98 -3.43 -1.45
CA LEU A 39 -8.14 -4.61 -1.64
C LEU A 39 -6.75 -4.40 -1.03
N PHE A 40 -6.19 -3.20 -1.16
CA PHE A 40 -4.94 -2.84 -0.52
C PHE A 40 -5.02 -2.97 1.01
N LYS A 41 -6.08 -2.43 1.64
CA LYS A 41 -6.33 -2.53 3.08
C LYS A 41 -6.40 -3.99 3.54
N VAL A 42 -7.16 -4.82 2.84
CA VAL A 42 -7.29 -6.26 3.12
C VAL A 42 -5.95 -6.98 3.04
N LYS A 43 -5.13 -6.68 2.01
CA LYS A 43 -3.82 -7.34 1.82
C LYS A 43 -2.75 -6.86 2.81
N MET A 44 -2.82 -5.62 3.27
CA MET A 44 -1.90 -5.07 4.27
C MET A 44 -2.24 -5.52 5.70
N GLY A 45 -3.47 -5.96 5.90
CA GLY A 45 -4.02 -6.38 7.18
C GLY A 45 -4.97 -5.33 7.73
N LEU A 46 -6.16 -5.79 8.10
CA LEU A 46 -7.24 -4.97 8.61
C LEU A 46 -6.91 -4.58 10.06
N PRO A 47 -6.77 -3.28 10.39
CA PRO A 47 -6.63 -2.84 11.77
C PRO A 47 -7.76 -3.34 12.68
N GLU A 48 -8.91 -3.62 12.09
CA GLU A 48 -10.13 -4.01 12.78
C GLU A 48 -10.15 -5.47 13.22
N ASP A 49 -9.35 -6.33 12.58
CA ASP A 49 -9.19 -7.73 12.99
C ASP A 49 -8.25 -7.87 14.21
N TYR A 50 -7.55 -6.81 14.60
CA TYR A 50 -6.66 -6.85 15.77
C TYR A 50 -7.47 -6.89 17.07
N GLN A 51 -7.33 -7.99 17.80
CA GLN A 51 -7.93 -8.17 19.13
C GLN A 51 -6.85 -8.07 20.21
N LEU A 52 -7.22 -7.54 21.39
CA LEU A 52 -6.33 -7.49 22.55
C LEU A 52 -5.90 -8.93 22.93
N GLY A 53 -4.63 -9.26 22.73
CA GLY A 53 -4.07 -10.60 22.96
C GLY A 53 -3.89 -11.47 21.70
N ALA A 54 -4.39 -11.04 20.54
CA ALA A 54 -4.14 -11.67 19.23
C ALA A 54 -3.91 -10.59 18.16
N PRO A 55 -2.69 -10.01 18.09
CA PRO A 55 -2.37 -8.89 17.19
C PRO A 55 -2.09 -9.35 15.75
N ILE A 56 -2.74 -10.43 15.29
CA ILE A 56 -2.56 -10.96 13.93
C ILE A 56 -3.88 -10.88 13.15
N SER A 57 -3.86 -10.12 12.06
CA SER A 57 -4.96 -10.09 11.09
C SER A 57 -5.02 -11.41 10.32
N ARG A 58 -6.21 -11.77 9.80
CA ARG A 58 -6.42 -13.00 9.00
C ARG A 58 -5.54 -13.06 7.76
N GLN A 59 -5.29 -11.90 7.16
CA GLN A 59 -4.31 -11.70 6.11
C GLN A 59 -3.43 -10.53 6.52
N TYR A 60 -2.11 -10.68 6.33
CA TYR A 60 -1.16 -9.59 6.50
C TYR A 60 0.02 -9.81 5.56
N LEU A 61 0.73 -8.74 5.27
CA LEU A 61 1.87 -8.78 4.36
C LEU A 61 2.92 -9.81 4.82
N ASP A 62 3.44 -10.60 3.87
CA ASP A 62 4.47 -11.61 4.10
C ASP A 62 4.11 -12.76 5.05
N ALA A 63 2.83 -12.93 5.39
CA ALA A 63 2.39 -14.09 6.17
C ALA A 63 2.58 -15.41 5.42
N THR A 64 2.43 -15.39 4.09
CA THR A 64 2.63 -16.56 3.21
C THR A 64 3.34 -16.14 1.94
N GLN A 65 4.07 -17.08 1.32
CA GLN A 65 4.74 -16.84 0.03
C GLN A 65 3.75 -16.36 -1.04
N ARG A 66 2.52 -16.88 -1.03
CA ARG A 66 1.45 -16.42 -1.92
C ARG A 66 1.14 -14.93 -1.73
N LEU A 67 0.97 -14.47 -0.49
CA LEU A 67 0.69 -13.06 -0.21
C LEU A 67 1.88 -12.17 -0.57
N THR A 68 3.12 -12.64 -0.34
CA THR A 68 4.32 -11.93 -0.80
C THR A 68 4.32 -11.80 -2.32
N ASP A 69 4.03 -12.87 -3.07
CA ASP A 69 3.98 -12.81 -4.54
C ASP A 69 2.87 -11.90 -5.05
N GLU A 70 1.71 -11.88 -4.38
CA GLU A 70 0.59 -11.00 -4.72
C GLU A 70 0.89 -9.52 -4.47
N THR A 71 1.72 -9.19 -3.48
CA THR A 71 1.97 -7.80 -3.03
C THR A 71 3.36 -7.28 -3.36
N ARG A 72 4.24 -8.10 -3.96
CA ARG A 72 5.65 -7.76 -4.23
C ARG A 72 5.84 -6.46 -5.00
N PHE A 73 4.91 -6.10 -5.88
CA PHE A 73 4.97 -4.90 -6.72
C PHE A 73 4.84 -3.59 -5.90
N LEU A 74 4.32 -3.70 -4.67
CA LEU A 74 4.20 -2.60 -3.72
C LEU A 74 5.49 -2.35 -2.94
N LYS A 75 6.43 -3.32 -2.94
CA LYS A 75 7.73 -3.18 -2.28
C LYS A 75 8.67 -2.41 -3.19
N GLN A 76 9.07 -1.21 -2.75
CA GLN A 76 10.02 -0.37 -3.45
C GLN A 76 11.34 -0.31 -2.69
N ARG A 77 12.45 -0.32 -3.44
CA ARG A 77 13.79 -0.09 -2.91
C ARG A 77 14.38 1.12 -3.60
N VAL A 78 14.75 2.12 -2.80
CA VAL A 78 15.51 3.29 -3.22
C VAL A 78 16.92 3.13 -2.68
N ALA A 79 17.85 2.82 -3.58
CA ALA A 79 19.27 2.72 -3.24
C ALA A 79 19.86 4.11 -3.09
N ALA A 80 20.85 4.25 -2.20
CA ALA A 80 21.58 5.50 -1.99
C ALA A 80 20.65 6.72 -1.72
N GLN A 81 19.58 6.51 -0.95
CA GLN A 81 18.70 7.60 -0.51
C GLN A 81 19.51 8.57 0.37
N PRO A 82 19.59 9.86 0.02
CA PRO A 82 20.35 10.83 0.79
C PRO A 82 19.71 11.07 2.16
N VAL A 83 20.56 11.19 3.18
CA VAL A 83 20.17 11.55 4.54
C VAL A 83 20.60 13.01 4.74
N ALA A 84 19.64 13.94 4.62
CA ALA A 84 19.91 15.36 4.79
C ALA A 84 19.76 15.74 6.27
N SER A 85 20.83 16.18 6.91
CA SER A 85 20.83 16.56 8.34
C SER A 85 20.31 15.46 9.28
N GLY A 86 20.56 14.20 8.95
CA GLY A 86 20.05 13.06 9.72
C GLY A 86 18.60 12.66 9.40
N ILE A 87 17.97 13.23 8.37
CA ILE A 87 16.57 12.98 8.02
C ILE A 87 16.47 12.43 6.58
N VAL A 88 15.68 11.38 6.41
CA VAL A 88 15.23 10.87 5.12
C VAL A 88 13.78 11.30 4.90
N ALA A 89 13.53 12.07 3.85
CA ALA A 89 12.18 12.48 3.48
C ALA A 89 11.34 11.30 3.00
N PHE A 90 10.04 11.30 3.31
CA PHE A 90 9.13 10.28 2.80
C PHE A 90 8.91 10.42 1.29
N PRO A 91 8.95 9.31 0.54
CA PRO A 91 8.44 9.26 -0.83
C PRO A 91 6.96 9.67 -0.88
N ALA A 92 6.53 10.31 -1.98
CA ALA A 92 5.14 10.80 -2.12
C ALA A 92 4.06 9.70 -2.04
N ASN A 93 4.42 8.47 -2.41
CA ASN A 93 3.55 7.29 -2.39
C ASN A 93 3.81 6.37 -1.18
N TYR A 94 4.53 6.84 -0.16
CA TYR A 94 4.89 6.04 1.02
C TYR A 94 3.66 5.63 1.83
N PHE A 95 3.55 4.33 2.15
CA PHE A 95 2.56 3.78 3.08
C PHE A 95 3.21 3.37 4.40
N ARG A 96 4.20 2.48 4.36
CA ARG A 96 4.88 2.00 5.56
C ARG A 96 6.34 1.66 5.34
N PHE A 97 7.11 1.72 6.42
CA PHE A 97 8.50 1.26 6.46
C PHE A 97 8.57 -0.26 6.28
N ASP A 98 9.56 -0.74 5.53
CA ASP A 98 9.84 -2.17 5.39
C ASP A 98 11.23 -2.50 5.95
N ALA A 99 12.28 -1.94 5.35
CA ALA A 99 13.64 -2.14 5.83
C ALA A 99 14.54 -0.96 5.45
N MET A 100 15.61 -0.76 6.20
CA MET A 100 16.65 0.19 5.85
C MET A 100 18.02 -0.43 6.10
N ARG A 101 18.97 -0.15 5.21
CA ARG A 101 20.34 -0.68 5.30
C ARG A 101 21.35 0.42 5.05
N TYR A 102 22.45 0.37 5.77
CA TYR A 102 23.57 1.30 5.62
C TYR A 102 24.83 0.54 5.16
N GLY A 103 25.48 1.07 4.13
CA GLY A 103 26.75 0.55 3.61
C GLY A 103 27.92 1.11 4.41
N TYR A 104 28.30 0.45 5.51
CA TYR A 104 29.45 0.84 6.31
C TYR A 104 30.77 0.49 5.59
N GLN A 105 31.62 1.48 5.35
CA GLN A 105 32.94 1.26 4.77
C GLN A 105 33.97 0.92 5.85
N ARG A 106 34.66 -0.21 5.68
CA ARG A 106 35.80 -0.62 6.51
C ARG A 106 36.99 -0.97 5.62
N GLN A 107 38.17 -0.54 6.01
CA GLN A 107 39.41 -1.01 5.41
C GLN A 107 39.67 -2.45 5.85
N VAL A 108 39.73 -3.37 4.89
CA VAL A 108 40.11 -4.77 5.08
C VAL A 108 41.24 -5.04 4.09
N ASP A 109 42.41 -5.43 4.60
CA ASP A 109 43.60 -5.72 3.80
C ASP A 109 44.03 -4.59 2.85
N GLY A 110 43.89 -3.33 3.29
CA GLY A 110 44.27 -2.15 2.51
C GLY A 110 43.27 -1.74 1.41
N ALA A 111 42.14 -2.43 1.29
CA ALA A 111 41.05 -2.08 0.39
C ALA A 111 39.79 -1.65 1.15
N ALA A 112 39.10 -0.61 0.67
CA ALA A 112 37.81 -0.19 1.20
C ALA A 112 36.73 -1.21 0.82
N LYS A 113 36.15 -1.89 1.81
CA LYS A 113 35.04 -2.84 1.63
C LYS A 113 33.76 -2.29 2.25
N VAL A 114 32.67 -2.34 1.50
CA VAL A 114 31.32 -1.99 1.98
C VAL A 114 30.70 -3.21 2.66
N ILE A 115 30.28 -3.03 3.91
CA ILE A 115 29.56 -4.03 4.70
C ILE A 115 28.15 -3.49 4.96
N TRP A 116 27.15 -4.19 4.44
CA TRP A 116 25.76 -3.82 4.65
C TRP A 116 25.32 -4.14 6.08
N LYS A 117 24.84 -3.13 6.79
CA LYS A 117 24.28 -3.23 8.14
C LYS A 117 22.81 -2.84 8.11
N PRO A 118 21.91 -3.61 8.76
CA PRO A 118 20.54 -3.18 8.94
C PRO A 118 20.50 -1.95 9.83
N VAL A 119 19.58 -1.03 9.53
CA VAL A 119 19.22 0.08 10.40
C VAL A 119 17.99 -0.36 11.18
N GLU A 120 18.11 -0.36 12.51
CA GLU A 120 17.05 -0.81 13.42
C GLU A 120 16.01 0.30 13.60
N MET A 121 14.74 0.02 13.29
CA MET A 121 13.64 0.94 13.60
C MET A 121 13.28 0.80 15.08
N MET A 122 13.24 1.90 15.81
CA MET A 122 12.82 1.94 17.21
C MET A 122 11.67 2.93 17.43
N THR A 123 11.00 2.77 18.57
CA THR A 123 10.06 3.77 19.09
C THR A 123 10.82 4.92 19.76
N GLU A 124 10.13 6.06 19.94
CA GLU A 124 10.72 7.25 20.58
C GLU A 124 11.19 6.94 22.02
N ASP A 125 10.42 6.15 22.77
CA ASP A 125 10.73 5.76 24.15
C ASP A 125 11.99 4.88 24.21
N GLU A 126 12.07 3.85 23.35
CA GLU A 126 13.25 2.98 23.26
C GLU A 126 14.51 3.74 22.85
N TYR A 127 14.37 4.72 21.96
CA TYR A 127 15.48 5.58 21.59
C TYR A 127 15.92 6.48 22.73
N SER A 128 14.99 7.05 23.51
CA SER A 128 15.32 7.87 24.69
C SER A 128 16.17 7.10 25.70
N ASP A 129 15.78 5.86 26.00
CA ASP A 129 16.54 4.96 26.89
C ASP A 129 17.94 4.64 26.35
N ARG A 130 18.04 4.49 25.02
CA ARG A 130 19.29 4.10 24.35
C ARG A 130 20.24 5.27 24.16
N ALA A 131 19.72 6.47 23.89
CA ALA A 131 20.48 7.70 23.76
C ALA A 131 21.13 8.13 25.08
N GLY A 132 20.48 7.87 26.21
CA GLY A 132 21.06 8.08 27.55
C GLY A 132 22.12 7.05 27.96
N ASN A 133 22.31 5.96 27.18
CA ASN A 133 23.15 4.82 27.56
C ASN A 133 24.45 4.76 26.74
N SER A 134 25.58 5.04 27.40
CA SER A 134 26.93 5.02 26.81
C SER A 134 27.37 3.70 26.15
N ILE A 135 26.74 2.56 26.49
CA ILE A 135 27.09 1.25 25.94
C ILE A 135 26.25 0.92 24.71
N LYS A 136 25.00 1.38 24.68
CA LYS A 136 24.03 1.03 23.63
C LYS A 136 23.76 2.17 22.64
N GLU A 137 24.43 3.30 22.81
CA GLU A 137 24.29 4.48 21.96
C GLU A 137 24.38 4.10 20.45
N PRO A 138 23.53 4.70 19.60
CA PRO A 138 23.60 4.50 18.16
C PRO A 138 24.98 4.87 17.60
N THR A 139 25.59 3.93 16.87
CA THR A 139 26.88 4.17 16.20
C THR A 139 26.77 3.85 14.73
N VAL A 140 27.75 4.26 13.94
CA VAL A 140 27.80 3.98 12.49
C VAL A 140 27.78 2.46 12.20
N LYS A 141 28.20 1.62 13.16
CA LYS A 141 28.15 0.15 13.05
C LYS A 141 26.78 -0.45 13.40
N ASN A 142 26.05 0.20 14.32
CA ASN A 142 24.73 -0.19 14.80
C ASN A 142 23.80 1.03 14.68
N PRO A 143 23.41 1.39 13.44
CA PRO A 143 22.57 2.54 13.21
C PRO A 143 21.12 2.26 13.55
N VAL A 144 20.39 3.31 13.89
CA VAL A 144 19.00 3.23 14.30
C VAL A 144 18.19 4.31 13.59
N CYS A 145 16.89 4.08 13.42
CA CYS A 145 15.99 5.07 12.87
C CYS A 145 14.71 5.23 13.68
N LEU A 146 14.16 6.45 13.61
CA LEU A 146 12.88 6.84 14.17
C LEU A 146 12.00 7.42 13.07
N ILE A 147 10.72 7.11 13.12
CA ILE A 147 9.73 7.64 12.18
C ILE A 147 8.98 8.77 12.87
N ARG A 148 9.06 9.98 12.31
CA ARG A 148 8.33 11.16 12.77
C ARG A 148 7.53 11.76 11.61
N SER A 149 6.73 12.80 11.88
CA SER A 149 5.81 13.38 10.89
C SER A 149 6.51 13.95 9.65
N ASP A 150 7.71 14.48 9.81
CA ASP A 150 8.48 15.18 8.78
C ASP A 150 9.47 14.27 8.03
N GLY A 151 9.74 13.06 8.55
CA GLY A 151 10.63 12.12 7.90
C GLY A 151 11.10 10.99 8.81
N ILE A 152 12.04 10.21 8.28
CA ILE A 152 12.71 9.13 9.01
C ILE A 152 14.07 9.67 9.50
N TYR A 153 14.19 9.84 10.80
CA TYR A 153 15.43 10.27 11.45
C TYR A 153 16.38 9.08 11.55
N VAL A 154 17.63 9.26 11.12
CA VAL A 154 18.67 8.23 11.13
C VAL A 154 19.79 8.68 12.07
N TYR A 155 20.10 7.82 13.03
CA TYR A 155 21.17 8.04 14.00
C TYR A 155 22.28 6.99 13.86
N PRO A 156 23.56 7.38 13.98
CA PRO A 156 24.04 8.76 14.17
C PRO A 156 23.91 9.62 12.89
N THR A 157 23.83 10.94 13.06
CA THR A 157 23.66 11.93 11.97
C THR A 157 24.83 11.96 10.97
N ALA A 158 25.93 11.28 11.27
CA ALA A 158 27.09 11.11 10.40
C ALA A 158 26.83 10.17 9.20
N ILE A 159 25.69 9.49 9.14
CA ILE A 159 25.33 8.60 8.03
C ILE A 159 24.83 9.44 6.84
N PRO A 160 25.52 9.44 5.68
CA PRO A 160 25.18 10.35 4.58
C PRO A 160 24.10 9.80 3.63
N GLN A 161 23.97 8.48 3.55
CA GLN A 161 23.06 7.80 2.63
C GLN A 161 22.67 6.42 3.16
N VAL A 162 21.47 5.97 2.82
CA VAL A 162 20.93 4.66 3.20
C VAL A 162 20.22 4.01 2.02
N ASP A 163 20.20 2.69 2.00
CA ASP A 163 19.30 1.95 1.14
C ASP A 163 17.97 1.80 1.87
N PHE A 164 16.93 2.41 1.33
CA PHE A 164 15.61 2.46 1.94
C PHE A 164 14.63 1.58 1.16
N SER A 165 13.99 0.66 1.87
CA SER A 165 12.90 -0.16 1.38
C SER A 165 11.61 0.19 2.11
N TYR A 166 10.57 0.43 1.34
CA TYR A 166 9.25 0.80 1.83
C TYR A 166 8.15 0.16 0.99
N ILE A 167 6.96 0.19 1.55
CA ILE A 167 5.75 -0.19 0.85
C ILE A 167 5.06 1.09 0.39
N ARG A 168 4.69 1.11 -0.88
CA ARG A 168 3.91 2.21 -1.46
C ARG A 168 2.42 1.87 -1.53
N TYR A 169 1.60 2.91 -1.67
CA TYR A 169 0.24 2.74 -2.18
C TYR A 169 0.25 2.24 -3.64
N PRO A 170 -0.76 1.43 -4.06
CA PRO A 170 -0.96 1.08 -5.46
C PRO A 170 -1.26 2.35 -6.26
N VAL A 171 -0.94 2.34 -7.55
CA VAL A 171 -1.34 3.43 -8.46
C VAL A 171 -2.85 3.40 -8.61
N ASP A 172 -3.48 4.57 -8.60
CA ASP A 172 -4.92 4.69 -8.80
C ASP A 172 -5.31 4.29 -10.23
N PRO A 173 -6.26 3.36 -10.41
CA PRO A 173 -6.73 2.98 -11.73
C PRO A 173 -7.49 4.15 -12.36
N VAL A 174 -7.25 4.38 -13.65
CA VAL A 174 -7.95 5.40 -14.43
C VAL A 174 -8.80 4.70 -15.47
N PHE A 175 -10.10 4.68 -15.24
CA PHE A 175 -11.06 4.28 -16.25
C PHE A 175 -11.26 5.43 -17.23
N ASP A 176 -10.59 5.33 -18.38
CA ASP A 176 -10.71 6.27 -19.49
C ASP A 176 -11.70 5.74 -20.52
N TYR A 177 -12.64 6.57 -20.94
CA TYR A 177 -13.73 6.17 -21.83
C TYR A 177 -14.12 7.31 -22.77
N VAL A 178 -14.58 6.94 -23.97
CA VAL A 178 -15.19 7.86 -24.93
C VAL A 178 -16.66 7.51 -25.03
N GLN A 179 -17.52 8.50 -24.79
CA GLN A 179 -18.97 8.35 -24.93
C GLN A 179 -19.39 8.79 -26.33
N GLU A 180 -19.90 7.85 -27.12
CA GLU A 180 -20.47 8.10 -28.44
C GLU A 180 -21.99 7.92 -28.41
N THR A 181 -22.66 8.28 -29.51
CA THR A 181 -24.11 8.09 -29.62
C THR A 181 -24.39 6.60 -29.80
N GLY A 182 -24.95 5.93 -28.80
CA GLY A 182 -25.29 4.51 -28.92
C GLY A 182 -24.33 3.55 -28.22
N TYR A 183 -23.14 3.99 -27.78
CA TYR A 183 -22.15 3.11 -27.16
C TYR A 183 -21.04 3.88 -26.43
N ILE A 184 -20.30 3.16 -25.59
CA ILE A 184 -19.11 3.66 -24.90
C ILE A 184 -17.93 2.80 -25.37
N THR A 185 -16.83 3.45 -25.74
CA THR A 185 -15.56 2.80 -26.11
C THR A 185 -14.47 3.12 -25.09
N GLU A 186 -13.40 2.33 -25.11
CA GLU A 186 -12.22 2.59 -24.30
C GLU A 186 -11.50 3.87 -24.76
N GLY A 187 -11.03 4.66 -23.80
CA GLY A 187 -10.27 5.88 -24.05
C GLY A 187 -8.82 5.62 -24.48
N ALA A 188 -8.07 6.69 -24.74
CA ALA A 188 -6.71 6.59 -25.27
C ALA A 188 -5.64 6.37 -24.18
N SER A 189 -5.95 6.60 -22.91
CA SER A 189 -4.97 6.50 -21.81
C SER A 189 -5.55 5.87 -20.53
N PRO A 190 -6.06 4.63 -20.59
CA PRO A 190 -6.47 3.91 -19.38
C PRO A 190 -5.26 3.55 -18.52
N THR A 191 -5.42 3.59 -17.19
CA THR A 191 -4.45 3.05 -16.24
C THR A 191 -5.08 1.84 -15.53
N GLU A 192 -4.56 0.66 -15.83
CA GLU A 192 -5.06 -0.62 -15.31
C GLU A 192 -4.65 -0.86 -13.84
N TYR A 193 -5.28 -1.85 -13.20
CA TYR A 193 -4.85 -2.34 -11.90
C TYR A 193 -3.45 -2.96 -11.97
N GLU A 194 -2.60 -2.63 -11.00
CA GLU A 194 -1.27 -3.24 -10.83
C GLU A 194 -1.33 -4.65 -10.19
N TRP A 195 -2.51 -5.04 -9.69
CA TRP A 195 -2.73 -6.32 -9.04
C TRP A 195 -2.56 -7.50 -10.01
N PRO A 196 -2.17 -8.69 -9.52
CA PRO A 196 -2.16 -9.90 -10.33
C PRO A 196 -3.54 -10.23 -10.92
N LYS A 197 -3.57 -10.76 -12.14
CA LYS A 197 -4.81 -11.06 -12.90
C LYS A 197 -5.83 -11.92 -12.14
N HIS A 198 -5.40 -12.83 -11.27
CA HIS A 198 -6.33 -13.68 -10.51
C HIS A 198 -7.14 -12.90 -9.46
N LEU A 199 -6.64 -11.76 -8.98
CA LEU A 199 -7.36 -10.86 -8.06
C LEU A 199 -8.32 -9.91 -8.78
N HIS A 200 -8.27 -9.80 -10.12
CA HIS A 200 -9.17 -8.91 -10.85
C HIS A 200 -10.63 -9.34 -10.70
N ARG A 201 -10.88 -10.66 -10.54
CA ARG A 201 -12.22 -11.18 -10.23
C ARG A 201 -12.70 -10.69 -8.87
N ASP A 202 -11.84 -10.70 -7.86
CA ASP A 202 -12.19 -10.24 -6.51
C ASP A 202 -12.53 -8.74 -6.53
N LEU A 203 -11.75 -7.93 -7.25
CA LEU A 203 -12.05 -6.50 -7.47
C LEU A 203 -13.41 -6.28 -8.15
N THR A 204 -13.75 -7.05 -9.19
CA THR A 204 -15.05 -6.97 -9.85
C THR A 204 -16.20 -7.33 -8.90
N MET A 205 -16.02 -8.34 -8.04
CA MET A 205 -17.01 -8.72 -7.04
C MET A 205 -17.19 -7.63 -5.97
N MET A 206 -16.11 -6.96 -5.54
CA MET A 206 -16.19 -5.81 -4.65
C MET A 206 -16.97 -4.65 -5.30
N ILE A 207 -16.72 -4.35 -6.59
CA ILE A 207 -17.47 -3.33 -7.34
C ILE A 207 -18.96 -3.65 -7.38
N LEU A 208 -19.33 -4.91 -7.66
CA LEU A 208 -20.72 -5.37 -7.64
C LEU A 208 -21.37 -5.23 -6.26
N GLY A 209 -20.62 -5.52 -5.19
CA GLY A 209 -21.05 -5.28 -3.81
C GLY A 209 -21.45 -3.83 -3.60
N TYR A 210 -20.60 -2.88 -4.03
CA TYR A 210 -20.88 -1.46 -3.93
C TYR A 210 -22.10 -1.01 -4.75
N ILE A 211 -22.28 -1.56 -5.95
CA ILE A 211 -23.44 -1.24 -6.81
C ILE A 211 -24.75 -1.77 -6.23
N GLY A 212 -24.71 -2.94 -5.59
CA GLY A 212 -25.86 -3.60 -4.98
C GLY A 212 -26.44 -2.86 -3.76
N ILE A 213 -25.74 -1.86 -3.20
CA ILE A 213 -26.16 -1.11 -2.01
C ILE A 213 -27.21 -0.02 -2.33
N ASN A 214 -27.49 0.26 -3.61
CA ASN A 214 -28.48 1.26 -3.99
C ASN A 214 -29.95 0.79 -3.85
N ILE A 215 -30.26 -0.07 -2.87
CA ILE A 215 -31.60 -0.60 -2.63
C ILE A 215 -31.97 -0.25 -1.18
N ARG A 216 -33.02 0.56 -1.02
CA ARG A 216 -33.73 1.02 0.20
C ARG A 216 -32.85 1.39 1.42
N GLU A 217 -33.10 2.57 1.97
CA GLU A 217 -32.42 3.17 3.14
C GLU A 217 -32.23 2.20 4.33
N GLN A 218 -33.21 1.32 4.59
CA GLN A 218 -33.13 0.32 5.67
C GLN A 218 -32.05 -0.77 5.43
N GLN A 219 -31.79 -1.16 4.17
CA GLN A 219 -30.71 -2.09 3.83
C GLN A 219 -29.36 -1.36 3.79
N LEU A 220 -29.35 -0.06 3.46
CA LEU A 220 -28.16 0.79 3.55
C LEU A 220 -27.67 0.93 5.01
N GLU A 221 -28.59 1.16 5.94
CA GLU A 221 -28.30 1.20 7.38
C GLU A 221 -27.78 -0.15 7.88
N GLN A 222 -28.48 -1.25 7.56
CA GLN A 222 -28.03 -2.61 7.94
C GLN A 222 -26.68 -2.97 7.34
N TYR A 223 -26.43 -2.60 6.08
CA TYR A 223 -25.15 -2.82 5.43
C TYR A 223 -24.06 -1.95 6.03
N ALA A 224 -24.31 -0.67 6.32
CA ALA A 224 -23.36 0.21 6.99
C ALA A 224 -23.07 -0.28 8.42
N GLU A 225 -24.05 -0.79 9.15
CA GLU A 225 -23.86 -1.43 10.45
C GLU A 225 -23.08 -2.75 10.32
N GLN A 226 -23.38 -3.56 9.30
CA GLN A 226 -22.64 -4.80 9.04
C GLN A 226 -21.20 -4.51 8.59
N HIS A 227 -20.96 -3.48 7.79
CA HIS A 227 -19.63 -3.04 7.36
C HIS A 227 -18.85 -2.36 8.49
N LYS A 228 -19.51 -1.61 9.38
CA LYS A 228 -18.88 -1.14 10.63
C LYS A 228 -18.54 -2.30 11.55
N ALA A 229 -19.44 -3.29 11.67
CA ALA A 229 -19.20 -4.51 12.46
C ALA A 229 -18.13 -5.42 11.82
N GLN A 230 -17.95 -5.35 10.50
CA GLN A 230 -16.90 -6.04 9.74
C GLN A 230 -15.65 -5.17 9.51
N GLY A 231 -15.64 -3.93 10.00
CA GLY A 231 -14.45 -3.07 10.05
C GLY A 231 -14.12 -2.25 8.80
N VAL A 232 -15.00 -1.35 8.39
CA VAL A 232 -14.66 -0.16 7.57
C VAL A 232 -14.84 1.12 8.37
#